data_AF-A0A151JA99-F1
#
_entry.id   AF-A0A151JA99-F1
#
_cell.length_a   1.000
_cell.length_b   1.000
_cell.length_c   1.000
_cell.angle_alpha   90.00
_cell.angle_beta   90.00
_cell.angle_gamma   90.00
#
_symmetry.space_group_name_H-M   'P 1'
#
loop_
_entity.id
_entity.type
_entity.pdbx_description
1 polymer ?
#
loop_
_entity_poly.entity_id
_entity_poly.type
_entity_poly.pdbx_seq_one_letter_code
_entity_poly.pdbx_strand_id
1 'polypeptide(L)'
;LIFDSKMKKKLWGEALYTSTYLLHRSPTSTTDYTPIEMWEHNKPNLSRLQLFGCAAYAKVLNPLKKLDEREKCIFFLYAPVGYRL
;
A
#
# COMPACT_ATOMS: atom_id res chain seq x y z
N LEU A 1 -3.99 -8.08 -15.83
CA LEU A 1 -3.80 -6.60 -15.80
C LEU A 1 -4.84 -5.97 -14.87
N ILE A 2 -4.64 -4.73 -14.37
CA ILE A 2 -5.59 -4.05 -13.44
C ILE A 2 -7.02 -3.99 -14.02
N PHE A 3 -7.17 -3.91 -15.35
CA PHE A 3 -8.48 -3.95 -16.02
C PHE A 3 -9.23 -5.29 -15.87
N ASP A 4 -8.52 -6.37 -15.56
CA ASP A 4 -9.05 -7.72 -15.39
C ASP A 4 -9.29 -8.06 -13.91
N SER A 5 -8.72 -7.25 -13.01
CA SER A 5 -9.07 -7.31 -11.59
C SER A 5 -10.46 -6.70 -11.43
N LYS A 6 -11.39 -7.39 -10.75
CA LYS A 6 -12.75 -6.92 -10.41
C LYS A 6 -12.73 -5.74 -9.40
N MET A 7 -11.76 -4.83 -9.50
CA MET A 7 -11.57 -3.67 -8.65
C MET A 7 -12.36 -2.47 -9.16
N LYS A 8 -12.94 -1.71 -8.23
CA LYS A 8 -13.63 -0.45 -8.52
C LYS A 8 -12.64 0.54 -9.16
N LYS A 9 -13.05 1.24 -10.23
CA LYS A 9 -12.20 2.21 -10.96
C LYS A 9 -11.56 3.27 -10.06
N LYS A 10 -12.22 3.66 -8.96
CA LYS A 10 -11.69 4.61 -7.96
C LYS A 10 -10.38 4.14 -7.31
N LEU A 11 -10.13 2.83 -7.27
CA LEU A 11 -8.96 2.21 -6.63
C LEU A 11 -7.76 2.05 -7.57
N TRP A 12 -7.93 2.33 -8.87
CA TRP A 12 -6.86 2.13 -9.85
C TRP A 12 -5.70 3.10 -9.64
N GLY A 13 -5.98 4.33 -9.21
CA GLY A 13 -4.93 5.29 -8.84
C GLY A 13 -4.07 4.77 -7.69
N GLU A 14 -4.69 4.22 -6.65
CA GLU A 14 -3.99 3.66 -5.49
C GLU A 14 -3.21 2.39 -5.85
N ALA A 15 -3.74 1.56 -6.74
CA ALA A 15 -3.02 0.41 -7.29
C ALA A 15 -1.76 0.84 -8.07
N LEU A 16 -1.86 1.92 -8.85
CA LEU A 16 -0.74 2.47 -9.61
C LEU A 16 0.33 3.07 -8.68
N TYR A 17 -0.08 3.85 -7.67
CA TYR A 17 0.83 4.35 -6.63
C TYR A 17 1.51 3.23 -5.85
N THR A 18 0.77 2.17 -5.51
CA THR A 18 1.35 1.00 -4.87
C THR A 18 2.40 0.34 -5.77
N SER A 19 2.10 0.21 -7.07
CA SER A 19 3.00 -0.43 -8.03
C SER A 19 4.30 0.36 -8.19
N THR A 20 4.21 1.69 -8.30
CA THR A 20 5.41 2.57 -8.37
C THR A 20 6.18 2.58 -7.05
N TYR A 21 5.48 2.57 -5.91
CA TYR A 21 6.09 2.46 -4.59
C TYR A 21 6.91 1.18 -4.41
N LEU A 22 6.39 0.04 -4.91
CA LEU A 22 7.08 -1.24 -4.93
C LEU A 22 8.28 -1.21 -5.88
N LEU A 23 8.10 -0.67 -7.09
CA LEU A 23 9.17 -0.58 -8.09
C LEU A 23 10.36 0.25 -7.60
N HIS A 24 10.11 1.35 -6.89
CA HIS A 24 11.18 2.18 -6.33
C HIS A 24 11.95 1.51 -5.17
N ARG A 25 11.40 0.43 -4.60
CA ARG A 25 12.00 -0.35 -3.49
C ARG A 25 12.40 -1.77 -3.89
N SER A 26 12.13 -2.18 -5.11
CA SER A 26 12.60 -3.46 -5.63
C SER A 26 14.07 -3.31 -6.04
N PRO A 27 14.96 -4.24 -5.64
CA PRO A 27 16.33 -4.23 -6.11
C PRO A 27 16.35 -4.42 -7.62
N THR A 28 17.06 -3.56 -8.32
CA THR A 28 17.27 -3.69 -9.77
C THR A 28 18.43 -4.63 -10.03
N SER A 29 18.31 -5.51 -11.03
CA SER A 29 19.36 -6.51 -11.32
C SER A 29 20.73 -5.91 -11.67
N THR A 30 20.77 -4.62 -11.99
CA THR A 30 21.97 -3.85 -12.32
C THR A 30 22.65 -3.19 -11.13
N THR A 31 22.00 -3.08 -9.96
CA THR A 31 22.52 -2.35 -8.80
C THR A 31 22.09 -2.99 -7.48
N ASP A 32 23.02 -3.09 -6.52
CA ASP A 32 22.71 -3.56 -5.15
C ASP A 32 21.84 -2.58 -4.35
N TYR A 33 21.55 -1.40 -4.93
CA TYR A 33 20.73 -0.35 -4.34
C TYR A 33 19.40 -0.23 -5.09
N THR A 34 18.35 0.08 -4.34
CA THR A 34 17.04 0.44 -4.88
C THR A 34 17.02 1.90 -5.35
N PRO A 35 16.19 2.26 -6.33
CA PRO A 35 16.10 3.64 -6.82
C PRO A 35 15.89 4.68 -5.71
N ILE A 36 15.11 4.34 -4.69
CA ILE A 36 14.86 5.24 -3.56
C ILE A 36 16.07 5.38 -2.64
N GLU A 37 16.86 4.33 -2.46
CA GLU A 37 18.13 4.40 -1.73
C GLU A 37 19.13 5.32 -2.42
N MET A 38 19.15 5.30 -3.76
CA MET A 38 20.04 6.17 -4.53
C MET A 38 19.61 7.64 -4.41
N TRP A 39 18.31 7.91 -4.30
CA TRP A 39 17.76 9.27 -4.23
C TRP A 39 17.86 9.87 -2.82
N GLU A 40 17.47 9.12 -1.79
CA GLU A 40 17.42 9.61 -0.40
C GLU A 40 18.67 9.26 0.41
N HIS A 41 19.63 8.53 -0.18
CA HIS A 41 20.84 7.99 0.47
C HIS A 41 20.55 7.21 1.77
N ASN A 42 19.31 6.74 1.94
CA ASN A 42 18.82 6.05 3.13
C ASN A 42 18.09 4.76 2.73
N LYS A 43 18.27 3.71 3.53
CA LYS A 43 17.57 2.43 3.34
C LYS A 43 16.07 2.60 3.59
N PRO A 44 15.19 2.24 2.63
CA PRO A 44 13.76 2.37 2.80
C PRO A 44 13.29 1.43 3.89
N ASN A 45 12.50 1.97 4.82
CA ASN A 45 11.88 1.16 5.84
C ASN A 45 10.75 0.30 5.22
N LEU A 46 10.98 -1.00 5.14
CA LEU A 46 10.03 -1.99 4.60
C LEU A 46 9.07 -2.55 5.65
N SER A 47 9.18 -2.17 6.93
CA SER A 47 8.29 -2.68 7.99
C SER A 47 6.82 -2.33 7.77
N ARG A 48 6.55 -1.33 6.92
CA ARG A 48 5.20 -0.90 6.52
C ARG A 48 4.67 -1.58 5.26
N LEU A 49 5.46 -2.44 4.63
CA LEU A 49 5.08 -3.18 3.43
C LEU A 49 4.11 -4.31 3.82
N GLN A 50 2.93 -4.35 3.21
CA GLN A 50 1.98 -5.47 3.36
C GLN A 50 1.60 -6.00 1.97
N LEU A 51 0.89 -7.12 1.86
CA LEU A 51 0.48 -7.62 0.55
C LEU A 51 -0.65 -6.76 -0.03
N PHE A 52 -0.58 -6.40 -1.31
CA PHE A 52 -1.68 -5.72 -2.00
C PHE A 52 -2.90 -6.64 -2.04
N GLY A 53 -4.05 -6.13 -1.60
CA GLY A 53 -5.27 -6.91 -1.62
C GLY A 53 -5.48 -7.82 -0.40
N CYS A 54 -4.64 -7.72 0.63
CA CYS A 54 -4.87 -8.49 1.85
C CYS A 54 -6.13 -8.00 2.58
N ALA A 55 -6.75 -8.90 3.36
CA ALA A 55 -7.86 -8.51 4.21
C ALA A 55 -7.35 -7.57 5.31
N ALA A 56 -7.79 -6.32 5.28
CA ALA A 56 -7.56 -5.36 6.33
C ALA A 56 -8.85 -5.03 7.06
N TYR A 57 -8.72 -4.57 8.29
CA TYR A 57 -9.87 -4.19 9.10
C TYR A 57 -9.78 -2.70 9.38
N ALA A 58 -10.70 -1.93 8.80
CA ALA A 58 -10.79 -0.50 9.03
C ALA A 58 -11.60 -0.24 10.30
N LYS A 59 -11.03 0.58 11.19
CA LYS A 59 -11.81 1.17 12.28
C LYS A 59 -12.34 2.52 11.81
N VAL A 60 -13.60 2.57 11.40
CA VAL A 60 -14.26 3.84 11.06
C VAL A 60 -14.35 4.69 12.33
N LEU A 61 -13.84 5.93 12.27
CA LEU A 61 -13.82 6.88 13.37
C LEU A 61 -15.21 7.49 13.62
N ASN A 62 -16.17 6.64 13.99
CA ASN A 62 -17.41 7.04 14.64
C ASN A 62 -17.26 6.81 16.16
N PRO A 63 -18.09 7.42 17.02
CA PRO A 63 -18.03 7.19 18.47
C PRO A 63 -18.46 5.75 18.78
N LEU A 64 -17.52 4.83 18.68
CA LEU A 64 -17.70 3.39 18.82
C LEU A 64 -16.92 2.89 20.04
N LYS A 65 -17.61 2.10 20.87
CA LYS A 65 -17.12 1.41 22.07
C LYS A 65 -16.10 0.34 21.69
N LYS A 66 -15.31 -0.08 22.68
CA LYS A 66 -14.12 -0.96 22.56
C LYS A 66 -14.38 -2.31 21.85
N LEU A 67 -15.64 -2.70 21.68
CA LEU A 67 -16.13 -3.97 21.13
C LEU A 67 -16.91 -3.84 19.81
N ASP A 68 -16.98 -2.65 19.21
CA ASP A 68 -17.74 -2.49 17.96
C ASP A 68 -17.11 -3.20 16.77
N GLU A 69 -17.98 -3.66 15.89
CA GLU A 69 -17.66 -4.48 14.72
C GLU A 69 -16.78 -3.69 13.74
N ARG A 70 -15.68 -4.29 13.30
CA ARG A 70 -14.76 -3.68 12.34
C ARG A 70 -15.13 -4.11 10.94
N GLU A 71 -15.19 -3.17 10.00
CA GLU A 71 -15.45 -3.51 8.61
C GLU A 71 -14.24 -4.18 7.96
N LYS A 72 -14.50 -5.27 7.23
CA LYS A 72 -13.52 -5.93 6.37
C LYS A 72 -13.31 -5.08 5.12
N CYS A 73 -12.09 -4.59 4.96
CA CYS A 73 -11.64 -3.79 3.82
C CYS A 73 -10.49 -4.50 3.10
N ILE A 74 -10.16 -4.00 1.92
CA ILE A 74 -9.04 -4.52 1.12
C ILE A 74 -7.88 -3.56 1.33
N PHE A 75 -6.73 -4.07 1.78
CA PHE A 75 -5.58 -3.23 2.07
C PHE A 75 -4.91 -2.70 0.80
N PHE A 76 -4.69 -1.38 0.76
CA PHE A 76 -3.82 -0.73 -0.20
C PHE A 76 -2.52 -0.31 0.49
N LEU A 77 -1.40 -0.74 -0.07
CA LEU A 77 -0.05 -0.62 0.50
C LEU A 77 0.41 0.81 0.73
N TYR A 78 -0.09 1.78 -0.02
CA TYR A 78 0.41 3.14 0.07
C TYR A 78 -0.60 4.19 -0.41
N ALA A 79 -0.95 5.12 0.48
CA ALA A 79 -1.44 6.44 0.13
C ALA A 79 -0.48 7.49 0.75
N PRO A 80 -0.25 8.64 0.10
CA PRO A 80 0.72 9.65 0.57
C PRO A 80 0.43 10.21 1.97
N VAL A 81 -0.75 9.96 2.52
CA VAL A 81 -1.20 10.46 3.85
C VAL A 81 -1.40 9.32 4.86
N GLY A 82 -1.02 8.08 4.53
CA GLY A 82 -1.17 6.91 5.41
C GLY A 82 -1.72 5.68 4.68
N TYR A 83 -2.45 4.83 5.39
CA TYR A 83 -3.15 3.70 4.80
C TYR A 83 -4.58 4.10 4.44
N ARG A 84 -4.96 3.93 3.18
CA ARG A 84 -6.36 4.02 2.73
C ARG A 84 -6.90 2.61 2.54
N LEU A 85 -8.09 2.39 3.09
CA LEU A 85 -8.79 1.11 3.17
C LEU A 85 -9.99 1.09 2.22
#